data_AF-A0AAP9A8Y3-F1
#
_entry.id   AF-A0AAP9A8Y3-F1
#
_cell.length_a   1.000
_cell.length_b   1.000
_cell.length_c   1.000
_cell.angle_alpha   90.00
_cell.angle_beta   90.00
_cell.angle_gamma   90.00
#
_symmetry.space_group_name_H-M   'P 1'
#
loop_
_entity.id
_entity.type
_entity.pdbx_description
1 polymer ?
#
loop_
_entity_poly.entity_id
_entity_poly.type
_entity_poly.pdbx_seq_one_letter_code
_entity_poly.pdbx_strand_id
1 'polypeptide(L)'
;MPRYPLRILLVEDHPFQLLATQCLLRSFGFEHLVPAENAEEAIRLMTQAEAPFDIILCDQCLPDLPGLELIEIASRQGFIKTAILLSGLPEAELSALQTQAHKRGLPLLGYLPKPLNKDELARLTHTLLTL
;
A
#
# COMPACT_ATOMS: atom_id res chain seq x y z
N MET A 1 -12.96 10.03 -16.61
CA MET A 1 -12.00 10.12 -15.49
C MET A 1 -10.63 9.68 -16.00
N PRO A 2 -9.51 10.23 -15.49
CA PRO A 2 -8.18 9.70 -15.82
C PRO A 2 -8.11 8.22 -15.42
N ARG A 3 -7.41 7.41 -16.22
CA ARG A 3 -7.09 6.01 -15.91
C ARG A 3 -5.59 5.93 -15.66
N TYR A 4 -5.21 5.46 -14.48
CA TYR A 4 -3.81 5.33 -14.10
C TYR A 4 -3.35 3.90 -14.34
N PRO A 5 -2.27 3.67 -15.11
CA PRO A 5 -1.80 2.33 -15.46
C PRO A 5 -0.99 1.66 -14.34
N LEU A 6 -1.16 2.08 -13.08
CA LEU A 6 -0.41 1.56 -11.93
C LEU A 6 -0.98 0.22 -11.46
N ARG A 7 -0.11 -0.79 -11.31
CA ARG A 7 -0.43 -2.07 -10.68
C ARG A 7 -0.29 -1.93 -9.17
N ILE A 8 -1.41 -2.06 -8.46
CA ILE A 8 -1.49 -1.87 -7.01
C ILE A 8 -1.75 -3.21 -6.33
N LEU A 9 -0.87 -3.60 -5.41
CA LEU A 9 -1.13 -4.65 -4.44
C LEU A 9 -1.82 -4.02 -3.23
N LEU A 10 -3.05 -4.44 -2.92
CA LEU A 10 -3.83 -3.95 -1.79
C LEU A 10 -3.93 -5.04 -0.73
N VAL A 11 -3.36 -4.81 0.45
CA VAL A 11 -3.30 -5.78 1.55
C VAL A 11 -4.15 -5.29 2.72
N GLU A 12 -5.22 -6.01 3.03
CA GLU A 12 -6.21 -5.65 4.06
C GLU A 12 -6.97 -6.91 4.49
N ASP A 13 -6.95 -7.24 5.78
CA ASP A 13 -7.53 -8.46 6.32
C ASP A 13 -9.04 -8.36 6.56
N HIS A 14 -9.58 -7.14 6.71
CA HIS A 14 -11.01 -6.96 6.93
C HIS A 14 -11.78 -6.91 5.59
N PRO A 15 -12.65 -7.89 5.26
CA PRO A 15 -13.23 -8.01 3.91
C PRO A 15 -14.04 -6.78 3.47
N PHE A 16 -14.75 -6.15 4.41
CA PHE A 16 -15.50 -4.91 4.12
C PHE A 16 -14.58 -3.73 3.80
N GLN A 17 -13.46 -3.58 4.53
CA GLN A 17 -12.51 -2.49 4.31
C GLN A 17 -11.78 -2.70 2.99
N LEU A 18 -11.44 -3.95 2.67
CA LEU A 18 -10.82 -4.34 1.41
C LEU A 18 -11.74 -3.99 0.23
N LEU A 19 -13.02 -4.36 0.30
CA LEU A 19 -14.00 -4.03 -0.73
C LEU A 19 -14.24 -2.51 -0.85
N ALA A 20 -14.40 -1.81 0.26
CA ALA A 20 -14.62 -0.37 0.27
C ALA A 20 -13.42 0.38 -0.34
N THR A 21 -12.20 -0.03 0.00
CA THR A 21 -10.96 0.56 -0.52
C THR A 21 -10.82 0.29 -2.02
N GLN A 22 -11.13 -0.92 -2.50
CA GLN A 22 -11.16 -1.21 -3.93
C GLN A 22 -12.15 -0.31 -4.70
N CYS A 23 -13.36 -0.12 -4.15
CA CYS A 23 -14.36 0.75 -4.77
C CYS A 23 -13.88 2.21 -4.83
N LEU A 24 -13.27 2.73 -3.76
CA LEU A 24 -12.70 4.08 -3.74
C LEU A 24 -11.57 4.23 -4.75
N LEU A 25 -10.59 3.32 -4.76
CA LEU A 25 -9.47 3.33 -5.70
C LEU A 25 -9.94 3.32 -7.17
N ARG A 26 -10.91 2.46 -7.51
CA ARG A 26 -11.52 2.45 -8.84
C ARG A 26 -12.21 3.78 -9.17
N SER A 27 -12.97 4.35 -8.22
CA SER A 27 -13.60 5.67 -8.40
C SER A 27 -12.59 6.81 -8.59
N PHE A 28 -11.34 6.61 -8.16
CA PHE A 28 -10.24 7.57 -8.34
C PHE A 28 -9.46 7.34 -9.65
N GLY A 29 -9.74 6.26 -10.38
CA GLY A 29 -9.12 5.94 -11.67
C GLY A 29 -8.05 4.84 -11.62
N PHE A 30 -7.87 4.16 -10.48
CA PHE A 30 -6.95 3.03 -10.33
C PHE A 30 -7.69 1.71 -10.58
N GLU A 31 -7.47 1.12 -11.75
CA GLU A 31 -8.22 -0.07 -12.20
C GLU A 31 -7.47 -1.39 -11.97
N HIS A 32 -6.13 -1.36 -11.91
CA HIS A 32 -5.29 -2.57 -11.82
C HIS A 32 -4.97 -2.92 -10.36
N LEU A 33 -6.00 -3.35 -9.63
CA LEU A 33 -5.91 -3.75 -8.23
C LEU A 33 -5.74 -5.27 -8.08
N VAL A 34 -4.78 -5.70 -7.27
CA VAL A 34 -4.61 -7.08 -6.83
C VAL A 34 -4.80 -7.12 -5.32
N PRO A 35 -5.92 -7.68 -4.82
CA PRO A 35 -6.20 -7.75 -3.38
C PRO A 35 -5.47 -8.93 -2.72
N ALA A 36 -5.14 -8.77 -1.44
CA ALA A 36 -4.62 -9.80 -0.54
C ALA A 36 -5.22 -9.61 0.86
N GLU A 37 -5.57 -10.69 1.54
CA GLU A 37 -6.24 -10.65 2.85
C GLU A 37 -5.28 -10.80 4.03
N ASN A 38 -3.98 -11.01 3.78
CA ASN A 38 -2.94 -11.14 4.80
C ASN A 38 -1.55 -11.04 4.15
N ALA A 39 -0.49 -11.02 4.98
CA ALA A 39 0.87 -10.92 4.49
C ALA A 39 1.33 -12.19 3.74
N GLU A 40 0.92 -13.38 4.19
CA GLU A 40 1.25 -14.63 3.50
C GLU A 40 0.75 -14.62 2.03
N GLU A 41 -0.51 -14.25 1.82
CA GLU A 41 -1.10 -14.11 0.49
C GLU A 41 -0.41 -13.03 -0.33
N ALA A 42 -0.13 -11.87 0.26
CA ALA A 42 0.59 -10.80 -0.42
C ALA A 42 1.97 -11.27 -0.91
N ILE A 43 2.73 -12.00 -0.08
CA ILE A 43 4.03 -12.57 -0.45
C ILE A 43 3.90 -13.57 -1.60
N ARG A 44 2.90 -14.45 -1.55
CA ARG A 44 2.62 -15.42 -2.61
C ARG A 44 2.33 -14.71 -3.94
N LEU A 45 1.47 -13.69 -3.93
CA LEU A 45 1.10 -12.91 -5.12
C LEU A 45 2.30 -12.15 -5.70
N MET A 46 3.14 -11.56 -4.84
CA MET A 46 4.38 -10.90 -5.26
C MET A 46 5.37 -11.87 -5.90
N THR A 47 5.57 -13.04 -5.30
CA THR A 47 6.50 -14.07 -5.80
C THR A 47 6.06 -14.63 -7.16
N GLN A 48 4.77 -14.71 -7.41
CA GLN A 48 4.20 -15.21 -8.66
C GLN A 48 4.07 -14.14 -9.75
N ALA A 49 4.28 -12.87 -9.42
CA ALA A 49 4.14 -11.79 -10.38
C ALA A 49 5.33 -11.74 -11.35
N GLU A 50 5.04 -11.58 -12.65
CA GLU A 50 6.08 -11.46 -13.70
C GLU A 50 6.89 -10.17 -13.59
N ALA A 51 6.36 -9.16 -12.91
CA ALA A 51 6.99 -7.87 -12.71
C ALA A 51 6.60 -7.28 -11.34
N PRO A 52 7.45 -6.43 -10.75
CA PRO A 52 7.15 -5.73 -9.50
C PRO A 52 5.85 -4.92 -9.59
N PHE A 53 5.14 -4.80 -8.47
CA PHE A 53 4.04 -3.87 -8.33
C PHE A 53 4.55 -2.43 -8.27
N ASP A 54 3.79 -1.49 -8.80
CA ASP A 54 4.17 -0.08 -8.74
C ASP A 54 4.01 0.46 -7.31
N ILE A 55 2.93 0.04 -6.65
CA ILE A 55 2.59 0.43 -5.28
C ILE A 55 2.07 -0.78 -4.52
N ILE A 56 2.51 -0.95 -3.28
CA ILE A 56 1.76 -1.68 -2.25
C ILE A 56 1.01 -0.69 -1.35
N LEU A 57 -0.30 -0.89 -1.20
CA LEU A 57 -1.12 -0.26 -0.18
C LEU A 57 -1.38 -1.31 0.90
N CYS A 58 -0.79 -1.14 2.08
CA CYS A 58 -0.81 -2.18 3.11
C CYS A 58 -1.41 -1.66 4.40
N ASP A 59 -2.39 -2.36 4.96
CA ASP A 59 -2.77 -2.13 6.36
C ASP A 59 -1.55 -2.38 7.27
N GLN A 60 -1.35 -1.49 8.23
CA GLN A 60 -0.34 -1.68 9.27
C GLN A 60 -0.72 -2.81 10.24
N CYS A 61 -2.01 -3.04 10.49
CA CYS A 61 -2.52 -3.92 11.54
C CYS A 61 -3.01 -5.28 11.01
N LEU A 62 -2.21 -5.95 10.18
CA LEU A 62 -2.51 -7.31 9.71
C LEU A 62 -2.40 -8.36 10.84
N PRO A 63 -3.13 -9.48 10.74
CA PRO A 63 -3.18 -10.50 11.79
C PRO A 63 -1.90 -11.34 11.90
N ASP A 64 -1.10 -11.42 10.84
CA ASP A 64 0.06 -12.31 10.72
C ASP A 64 1.40 -11.56 10.77
N LEU A 65 1.53 -10.43 10.08
CA LEU A 65 2.76 -9.65 10.01
C LEU A 65 2.47 -8.14 9.92
N PRO A 66 3.08 -7.27 10.75
CA PRO A 66 2.86 -5.82 10.64
C PRO A 66 3.16 -5.29 9.24
N GLY A 67 2.32 -4.40 8.73
CA GLY A 67 2.42 -3.92 7.34
C GLY A 67 3.78 -3.35 6.98
N LEU A 68 4.41 -2.60 7.90
CA LEU A 68 5.76 -2.07 7.70
C LEU A 68 6.82 -3.18 7.50
N GLU A 69 6.69 -4.30 8.20
CA GLU A 69 7.59 -5.45 8.05
C GLU A 69 7.33 -6.17 6.71
N LEU A 70 6.07 -6.29 6.27
CA LEU A 70 5.74 -6.79 4.93
C LEU A 70 6.34 -5.91 3.83
N ILE A 71 6.24 -4.59 3.97
CA ILE A 71 6.85 -3.62 3.03
C ILE A 71 8.36 -3.79 2.97
N GLU A 72 9.02 -4.04 4.10
CA GLU A 72 10.46 -4.28 4.13
C GLU A 72 10.85 -5.55 3.37
N ILE A 73 10.11 -6.65 3.57
CA ILE A 73 10.30 -7.90 2.80
C ILE A 73 10.13 -7.63 1.31
N ALA A 74 9.01 -7.00 0.93
CA ALA A 74 8.68 -6.71 -0.46
C ALA A 74 9.73 -5.82 -1.13
N SER A 75 10.20 -4.78 -0.44
CA SER A 75 11.22 -3.86 -0.94
C SER A 75 12.56 -4.54 -1.13
N ARG A 76 13.02 -5.34 -0.17
CA ARG A 76 14.31 -6.04 -0.24
C ARG A 76 14.37 -7.08 -1.33
N GLN A 77 13.23 -7.70 -1.65
CA GLN A 77 13.12 -8.68 -2.73
C GLN A 77 12.80 -8.03 -4.09
N GLY A 78 12.66 -6.71 -4.15
CA GLY A 78 12.38 -5.98 -5.39
C GLY A 78 10.97 -6.21 -5.93
N PHE A 79 10.02 -6.65 -5.10
CA PHE A 79 8.65 -6.95 -5.50
C PHE A 79 7.77 -5.72 -5.67
N ILE A 80 8.19 -4.58 -5.13
CA ILE A 80 7.46 -3.31 -5.17
C ILE A 80 8.42 -2.18 -5.55
N LYS A 81 7.90 -1.13 -6.20
CA LYS A 81 8.65 0.12 -6.41
C LYS A 81 8.48 1.09 -5.25
N THR A 82 7.26 1.22 -4.74
CA THR A 82 6.92 2.14 -3.66
C THR A 82 5.85 1.54 -2.74
N ALA A 83 5.71 2.12 -1.55
CA ALA A 83 4.73 1.69 -0.56
C ALA A 83 3.97 2.86 0.05
N ILE A 84 2.73 2.61 0.46
CA ILE A 84 1.95 3.47 1.35
C ILE A 84 1.34 2.58 2.43
N LEU A 85 1.42 3.02 3.68
CA LEU A 85 0.73 2.37 4.80
C LEU A 85 -0.68 2.93 4.95
N LEU A 86 -1.67 2.05 5.07
CA LEU A 86 -3.02 2.37 5.48
C LEU A 86 -3.08 2.24 6.99
N SER A 87 -3.53 3.27 7.71
CA SER A 87 -3.48 3.25 9.16
C SER A 87 -4.59 4.08 9.81
N GLY A 88 -5.18 3.54 10.87
CA GLY A 88 -6.03 4.28 11.81
C GLY A 88 -5.31 4.65 13.11
N LEU A 89 -3.98 4.52 13.16
CA LEU A 89 -3.20 4.72 14.38
C LEU A 89 -3.11 6.20 14.79
N PRO A 90 -2.91 6.49 16.09
CA PRO A 90 -2.61 7.83 16.57
C PRO A 90 -1.33 8.42 15.97
N GLU A 91 -1.26 9.75 15.89
CA GLU A 91 -0.13 10.50 15.31
C GLU A 91 1.24 10.09 15.88
N ALA A 92 1.31 9.84 17.19
CA ALA A 92 2.56 9.44 17.84
C ALA A 92 3.10 8.08 17.32
N GLU A 93 2.19 7.13 17.06
CA GLU A 93 2.54 5.82 16.51
C GLU A 93 2.91 5.92 15.02
N LEU A 94 2.19 6.75 14.26
CA LEU A 94 2.54 7.05 12.87
C LEU A 94 3.94 7.67 12.76
N SER A 95 4.28 8.62 13.62
CA SER A 95 5.60 9.26 13.67
C SER A 95 6.73 8.27 13.99
N ALA A 96 6.48 7.32 14.89
CA ALA A 96 7.42 6.25 15.19
C ALA A 96 7.65 5.33 13.98
N LEU A 97 6.58 4.92 13.30
CA LEU A 97 6.66 4.12 12.08
C LEU A 97 7.39 4.86 10.95
N GLN A 98 7.15 6.17 10.80
CA GLN A 98 7.84 7.01 9.81
C GLN A 98 9.35 7.00 10.04
N THR A 99 9.74 7.20 11.30
CA THR A 99 11.14 7.18 11.72
C THR A 99 11.77 5.81 11.44
N GLN A 100 11.04 4.72 11.71
CA GLN A 100 11.52 3.36 11.46
C GLN A 100 11.68 3.08 9.97
N ALA A 101 10.71 3.44 9.14
CA ALA A 101 10.76 3.30 7.69
C ALA A 101 11.96 4.04 7.08
N HIS A 102 12.18 5.29 7.53
CA HIS A 102 13.30 6.11 7.07
C HIS A 102 14.66 5.52 7.46
N LYS A 103 14.83 5.09 8.73
CA LYS A 103 16.06 4.45 9.21
C LYS A 103 16.40 3.16 8.45
N ARG A 104 15.37 2.43 8.00
CA ARG A 104 15.50 1.19 7.24
C ARG A 104 15.64 1.41 5.73
N GLY A 105 15.53 2.66 5.26
CA GLY A 105 15.63 3.01 3.84
C GLY A 105 14.48 2.48 2.99
N LEU A 106 13.29 2.33 3.57
CA LEU A 106 12.13 1.78 2.86
C LEU A 106 11.55 2.81 1.87
N PRO A 107 11.02 2.37 0.71
CA PRO A 107 10.43 3.26 -0.30
C PRO A 107 9.00 3.68 0.08
N LEU A 108 8.81 4.10 1.33
CA LEU A 108 7.53 4.51 1.88
C LEU A 108 7.24 5.95 1.50
N LEU A 109 6.19 6.17 0.70
CA LEU A 109 5.73 7.50 0.29
C LEU A 109 5.03 8.23 1.45
N GLY A 110 4.36 7.48 2.32
CA GLY A 110 3.66 8.02 3.48
C GLY A 110 2.57 7.09 3.99
N TYR A 111 1.58 7.71 4.63
CA TYR A 111 0.48 7.06 5.31
C TYR A 111 -0.83 7.65 4.82
N LEU A 112 -1.86 6.80 4.70
CA LEU A 112 -3.21 7.24 4.42
C LEU A 112 -4.13 6.83 5.57
N PRO A 113 -4.91 7.76 6.14
CA PRO A 113 -5.94 7.42 7.09
C PRO A 113 -7.07 6.64 6.42
N LYS A 114 -7.78 5.84 7.22
CA LYS A 114 -9.03 5.19 6.81
C LYS A 114 -10.23 6.04 7.28
N PRO A 115 -11.24 6.28 6.42
CA PRO A 115 -11.34 5.89 5.01
C PRO A 115 -10.40 6.73 4.11
N LEU A 116 -9.97 6.14 2.98
CA LEU A 116 -9.06 6.80 2.04
C LEU A 116 -9.67 8.10 1.48
N ASN A 117 -8.87 9.16 1.47
CA ASN A 117 -9.19 10.42 0.82
C ASN A 117 -8.45 10.57 -0.52
N LYS A 118 -9.18 10.99 -1.57
CA LYS A 118 -8.65 11.13 -2.94
C LYS A 118 -7.48 12.10 -3.04
N ASP A 119 -7.59 13.25 -2.39
CA ASP A 119 -6.58 14.31 -2.47
C ASP A 119 -5.29 13.85 -1.77
N GLU A 120 -5.41 13.12 -0.66
CA GLU A 120 -4.25 12.58 0.06
C GLU A 120 -3.54 11.50 -0.74
N LEU A 121 -4.29 10.57 -1.32
CA LEU A 121 -3.73 9.57 -2.22
C LEU A 121 -3.04 10.26 -3.40
N ALA A 122 -3.70 11.23 -4.04
CA ALA A 122 -3.14 11.98 -5.17
C ALA A 122 -1.85 12.73 -4.79
N ARG A 123 -1.75 13.31 -3.59
CA ARG A 123 -0.51 13.94 -3.10
C ARG A 123 0.63 12.93 -3.02
N LEU A 124 0.38 11.74 -2.44
CA LEU A 124 1.41 10.72 -2.28
C LEU A 124 1.82 10.10 -3.61
N THR A 125 0.87 9.87 -4.52
CA THR A 125 1.15 9.23 -5.81
C THR A 125 1.55 10.22 -6.90
N HIS A 126 1.54 11.53 -6.66
CA HIS A 126 1.80 12.55 -7.67
C HIS A 126 3.09 12.29 -8.47
N THR A 127 4.17 11.90 -7.78
CA THR A 127 5.47 11.60 -8.39
C THR A 127 5.45 10.41 -9.35
N LEU A 128 4.50 9.48 -9.18
CA LEU A 128 4.32 8.31 -10.02
C LEU A 128 3.42 8.58 -11.22
N LEU A 129 2.60 9.64 -11.16
CA LEU A 129 1.59 9.98 -12.16
C LEU A 129 2.05 11.06 -13.16
N THR A 130 3.22 11.65 -12.95
CA THR A 130 3.84 12.67 -13.81
C THR A 130 4.84 12.13 -14.83
N LEU A 131 4.98 10.80 -14.93
CA LEU A 131 5.80 10.10 -15.93
C LEU A 131 4.92 9.59 -17.08
#